data_AF-A0A2A5M2E5-F1
#
_entry.id   AF-A0A2A5M2E5-F1
#
_cell.length_a   1.000
_cell.length_b   1.000
_cell.length_c   1.000
_cell.angle_alpha   90.00
_cell.angle_beta   90.00
_cell.angle_gamma   90.00
#
_symmetry.space_group_name_H-M   'P 1'
#
loop_
_entity.id
_entity.type
_entity.pdbx_description
1 polymer ?
#
loop_
_entity_poly.entity_id
_entity_poly.type
_entity_poly.pdbx_seq_one_letter_code
_entity_poly.pdbx_strand_id
1 'polypeptide(L)'
;MPVYLAGSGNVTLDKHIQNLLKQNLGSQRDLILVSDKQAATIKNEPIVTIGPGAFSRIRQVNRKAAVLAMLTGQDFLNGFANRSSGRISGVYYDVPLLRQALIGKAILPQATRIALLATTSSAELYDLLIDQLPQYGLEARLFIVKDDKQLIPTLIRALSYGDFLLAAPDSAIYNPRTIKHILLTAYRRNRIVIGPSQAYVKAGALASGYAPFPAMTEMAADYLHEFFETGQFPGPDYPADFKVEINQQVARSLNIPLGSKEQIVKSVQSLIENKGGQGDE
;
A
#
# COMPACT_ATOMS: atom_id res chain seq x y z
N MET A 1 -10.26 -24.62 15.34
CA MET A 1 -8.87 -24.13 15.56
C MET A 1 -8.94 -22.64 15.86
N PRO A 2 -8.43 -22.16 17.00
CA PRO A 2 -8.47 -20.74 17.34
C PRO A 2 -7.55 -19.92 16.44
N VAL A 3 -7.83 -18.63 16.33
CA VAL A 3 -6.96 -17.64 15.70
C VAL A 3 -6.39 -16.75 16.80
N TYR A 4 -5.07 -16.59 16.81
CA TYR A 4 -4.42 -15.71 17.76
C TYR A 4 -4.17 -14.34 17.12
N LEU A 5 -4.34 -13.27 17.90
CA LEU A 5 -4.17 -11.90 17.43
C LEU A 5 -3.09 -11.19 18.25
N ALA A 6 -2.04 -10.74 17.58
CA ALA A 6 -1.00 -9.89 18.16
C ALA A 6 -1.26 -8.43 17.78
N GLY A 7 -1.62 -7.63 18.77
CA GLY A 7 -2.04 -6.24 18.58
C GLY A 7 -0.91 -5.28 18.22
N SER A 8 -1.29 -4.14 17.64
CA SER A 8 -0.40 -3.03 17.29
C SER A 8 0.09 -2.24 18.51
N GLY A 9 -0.58 -2.38 19.66
CA GLY A 9 -0.39 -1.54 20.84
C GLY A 9 -1.38 -0.37 20.91
N ASN A 10 -2.18 -0.16 19.87
CA ASN A 10 -3.32 0.76 19.89
C ASN A 10 -4.62 -0.02 20.12
N VAL A 11 -5.13 0.03 21.35
CA VAL A 11 -6.32 -0.74 21.77
C VAL A 11 -7.55 -0.47 20.91
N THR A 12 -7.76 0.78 20.47
CA THR A 12 -8.91 1.15 19.64
C THR A 12 -8.80 0.53 18.25
N LEU A 13 -7.62 0.61 17.63
CA LEU A 13 -7.36 -0.02 16.34
C LEU A 13 -7.47 -1.54 16.44
N ASP A 14 -6.85 -2.13 17.45
CA ASP A 14 -6.81 -3.58 17.65
C ASP A 14 -8.23 -4.14 17.84
N LYS A 15 -9.08 -3.47 18.64
CA LYS A 15 -10.50 -3.84 18.79
C LYS A 15 -11.28 -3.69 17.50
N HIS A 16 -11.03 -2.63 16.74
CA HIS A 16 -11.73 -2.41 15.46
C HIS A 16 -11.42 -3.53 14.46
N ILE A 17 -10.15 -3.86 14.27
CA ILE A 17 -9.72 -4.96 13.39
C ILE A 17 -10.23 -6.31 13.91
N GLN A 18 -10.16 -6.56 15.22
CA GLN A 18 -10.68 -7.79 15.82
C GLN A 18 -12.18 -7.97 15.56
N ASN A 19 -12.97 -6.91 15.68
CA ASN A 19 -14.41 -6.96 15.43
C ASN A 19 -14.73 -7.25 13.97
N LEU A 20 -14.03 -6.60 13.04
CA LEU A 20 -14.18 -6.84 11.60
C LEU A 20 -13.79 -8.28 11.21
N LEU A 21 -12.65 -8.78 11.71
CA LEU A 21 -12.24 -10.17 11.47
C LEU A 21 -13.25 -11.17 12.04
N LYS A 22 -13.82 -10.91 13.23
CA LYS A 22 -14.87 -11.76 13.81
C LYS A 22 -16.14 -11.79 12.96
N GLN A 23 -16.51 -10.66 12.34
CA GLN A 23 -17.66 -10.61 11.45
C GLN A 23 -17.44 -11.49 10.21
N ASN A 24 -16.24 -11.46 9.63
CA ASN A 24 -15.93 -12.22 8.41
C ASN A 24 -15.69 -13.71 8.66
N LEU A 25 -15.06 -14.09 9.79
CA LEU A 25 -14.79 -15.50 10.13
C LEU A 25 -16.02 -16.25 10.67
N GLY A 26 -17.08 -15.53 11.05
CA GLY A 26 -18.28 -16.08 11.67
C GLY A 26 -18.09 -16.54 13.13
N SER A 27 -19.21 -16.88 13.78
CA SER A 27 -19.29 -17.20 15.23
C SER A 27 -18.58 -18.48 15.66
N GLN A 28 -17.98 -19.24 14.74
CA GLN A 28 -17.43 -20.57 15.01
C GLN A 28 -15.95 -20.55 15.45
N ARG A 29 -15.27 -19.41 15.42
CA ARG A 29 -13.83 -19.33 15.71
C ARG A 29 -13.49 -18.28 16.75
N ASP A 30 -12.78 -18.73 17.80
CA ASP A 30 -12.26 -17.84 18.82
C ASP A 30 -11.09 -17.00 18.29
N LEU A 31 -11.25 -15.67 18.34
CA LEU A 31 -10.18 -14.71 18.10
C LEU A 31 -9.60 -14.25 19.44
N ILE A 32 -8.41 -14.76 19.77
CA ILE A 32 -7.79 -14.61 21.09
C ILE A 32 -6.60 -13.66 21.00
N LEU A 33 -6.64 -12.55 21.74
CA LEU A 33 -5.48 -11.66 21.86
C LEU A 33 -4.37 -12.38 22.63
N VAL A 34 -3.13 -12.29 22.12
CA VAL A 34 -1.98 -12.96 22.73
C VAL A 34 -0.91 -11.99 23.19
N SER A 35 -0.33 -12.32 24.34
CA SER A 35 0.95 -11.76 24.79
C SER A 35 2.13 -12.47 24.13
N ASP A 36 3.29 -11.83 24.14
CA ASP A 36 4.53 -12.39 23.59
C ASP A 36 4.90 -13.75 24.23
N LYS A 37 4.63 -13.92 25.54
CA LYS A 37 4.88 -15.19 26.25
C LYS A 37 3.97 -16.32 25.76
N GLN A 38 2.69 -16.02 25.54
CA GLN A 38 1.74 -17.00 25.00
C GLN A 38 2.10 -17.36 23.56
N ALA A 39 2.47 -16.35 22.75
CA ALA A 39 2.87 -16.54 21.37
C ALA A 39 4.06 -17.49 21.19
N ALA A 40 5.00 -17.52 22.14
CA ALA A 40 6.14 -18.44 22.13
C ALA A 40 5.73 -19.93 22.21
N THR A 41 4.54 -20.23 22.73
CA THR A 41 4.07 -21.60 22.95
C THR A 41 3.16 -22.14 21.84
N ILE A 42 2.67 -21.25 20.95
CA ILE A 42 1.79 -21.60 19.82
C ILE A 42 2.57 -22.41 18.79
N LYS A 43 2.00 -23.52 18.32
CA LYS A 43 2.68 -24.43 17.39
C LYS A 43 2.09 -24.38 15.98
N ASN A 44 0.79 -24.65 15.88
CA ASN A 44 0.14 -24.94 14.59
C ASN A 44 -0.92 -23.90 14.23
N GLU A 45 -1.42 -23.17 15.23
CA GLU A 45 -2.46 -22.17 15.08
C GLU A 45 -1.90 -20.89 14.43
N PRO A 46 -2.68 -20.24 13.55
CA PRO A 46 -2.25 -19.02 12.91
C PRO A 46 -2.25 -17.85 13.90
N ILE A 47 -1.26 -16.97 13.74
CA ILE A 47 -1.18 -15.69 14.45
C ILE A 47 -1.37 -14.57 13.44
N VAL A 48 -2.45 -13.80 13.59
CA VAL A 48 -2.65 -12.55 12.88
C VAL A 48 -1.89 -11.45 13.61
N THR A 49 -1.07 -10.68 12.90
CA THR A 49 -0.31 -9.56 13.50
C THR A 49 -0.76 -8.23 12.91
N ILE A 50 -1.03 -7.24 13.76
CA ILE A 50 -1.44 -5.90 13.34
C ILE A 50 -0.22 -4.96 13.32
N GLY A 51 0.33 -4.72 12.13
CA GLY A 51 1.45 -3.82 11.87
C GLY A 51 2.84 -4.45 12.03
N PRO A 52 3.88 -3.78 11.51
CA PRO A 52 5.25 -4.33 11.45
C PRO A 52 5.87 -4.56 12.82
N GLY A 53 5.49 -3.76 13.82
CA GLY A 53 5.93 -3.96 15.20
C GLY A 53 5.40 -5.26 15.80
N ALA A 54 4.10 -5.56 15.60
CA ALA A 54 3.48 -6.80 16.07
C ALA A 54 4.09 -8.01 15.40
N PHE A 55 4.26 -7.94 14.08
CA PHE A 55 4.95 -8.96 13.31
C PHE A 55 6.35 -9.25 13.87
N SER A 56 7.17 -8.20 14.05
CA SER A 56 8.55 -8.34 14.52
C SER A 56 8.66 -9.00 15.90
N ARG A 57 7.77 -8.63 16.85
CA ARG A 57 7.73 -9.26 18.18
C ARG A 57 7.41 -10.75 18.10
N ILE A 58 6.39 -11.12 17.32
CA ILE A 58 6.01 -12.53 17.14
C ILE A 58 7.14 -13.33 16.49
N ARG A 59 7.81 -12.78 15.48
CA ARG A 59 8.98 -13.43 14.85
C ARG A 59 10.15 -13.60 15.81
N GLN A 60 10.34 -12.68 16.76
CA GLN A 60 11.40 -12.76 17.76
C GLN A 60 11.18 -13.91 18.75
N VAL A 61 9.94 -14.07 19.23
CA VAL A 61 9.61 -15.10 20.23
C VAL A 61 9.24 -16.45 19.63
N ASN A 62 8.77 -16.47 18.38
CA ASN A 62 8.34 -17.69 17.69
C ASN A 62 8.66 -17.62 16.18
N ARG A 63 9.88 -18.01 15.82
CA ARG A 63 10.33 -18.09 14.41
C ARG A 63 9.60 -19.15 13.58
N LYS A 64 8.90 -20.08 14.23
CA LYS A 64 8.17 -21.13 13.53
C LYS A 64 6.70 -20.79 13.34
N ALA A 65 6.11 -19.83 14.05
CA ALA A 65 4.68 -19.51 13.92
C ALA A 65 4.24 -19.29 12.46
N ALA A 66 3.04 -19.78 12.13
CA ALA A 66 2.34 -19.35 10.93
C ALA A 66 1.75 -17.96 11.19
N VAL A 67 2.12 -16.98 10.37
CA VAL A 67 1.81 -15.56 10.60
C VAL A 67 1.10 -14.96 9.40
N LEU A 68 -0.05 -14.36 9.63
CA LEU A 68 -0.75 -13.50 8.68
C LEU A 68 -0.57 -12.04 9.09
N ALA A 69 0.25 -11.29 8.35
CA ALA A 69 0.55 -9.90 8.65
C ALA A 69 -0.50 -8.95 8.06
N MET A 70 -1.08 -8.08 8.89
CA MET A 70 -1.96 -7.01 8.44
C MET A 70 -1.31 -5.65 8.70
N LEU A 71 -1.73 -4.62 7.97
CA LEU A 71 -1.22 -3.25 8.12
C LEU A 71 0.31 -3.15 7.90
N THR A 72 0.83 -3.93 6.96
CA THR A 72 2.24 -3.94 6.54
C THR A 72 2.35 -3.67 5.05
N GLY A 73 3.42 -3.01 4.60
CA GLY A 73 3.68 -2.81 3.16
C GLY A 73 4.47 -3.97 2.56
N GLN A 74 4.51 -4.05 1.24
CA GLN A 74 5.23 -5.09 0.49
C GLN A 74 6.71 -5.16 0.85
N ASP A 75 7.42 -4.02 0.86
CA ASP A 75 8.86 -3.94 1.13
C ASP A 75 9.26 -4.53 2.49
N PHE A 76 8.38 -4.39 3.49
CA PHE A 76 8.59 -4.94 4.82
C PHE A 76 8.46 -6.47 4.83
N LEU A 77 7.45 -7.01 4.14
CA LEU A 77 7.04 -8.41 4.28
C LEU A 77 7.70 -9.36 3.27
N ASN A 78 8.03 -8.86 2.07
CA ASN A 78 8.47 -9.67 0.93
C ASN A 78 9.65 -10.59 1.30
N GLY A 79 10.67 -10.06 1.99
CA GLY A 79 11.82 -10.84 2.44
C GLY A 79 11.49 -11.97 3.43
N PHE A 80 10.43 -11.81 4.23
CA PHE A 80 9.97 -12.86 5.16
C PHE A 80 9.11 -13.91 4.45
N ALA A 81 8.18 -13.47 3.61
CA ALA A 81 7.29 -14.35 2.84
C ALA A 81 8.11 -15.28 1.92
N ASN A 82 9.10 -14.75 1.20
CA ASN A 82 9.93 -15.54 0.29
C ASN A 82 10.76 -16.61 1.02
N ARG A 83 11.18 -16.34 2.27
CA ARG A 83 11.97 -17.30 3.07
C ARG A 83 11.10 -18.33 3.81
N SER A 84 9.79 -18.13 3.86
CA SER A 84 8.88 -18.95 4.66
C SER A 84 7.51 -19.06 3.99
N SER A 85 7.53 -19.39 2.69
CA SER A 85 6.32 -19.60 1.88
C SER A 85 5.37 -20.60 2.53
N GLY A 86 4.07 -20.35 2.43
CA GLY A 86 3.02 -21.10 3.10
C GLY A 86 2.91 -20.87 4.61
N ARG A 87 3.91 -20.29 5.27
CA ARG A 87 3.86 -19.96 6.72
C ARG A 87 3.71 -18.48 7.00
N ILE A 88 4.31 -17.64 6.17
CA ILE A 88 4.24 -16.18 6.32
C ILE A 88 3.50 -15.62 5.12
N SER A 89 2.41 -14.93 5.41
CA SER A 89 1.62 -14.19 4.43
C SER A 89 1.20 -12.84 5.01
N GLY A 90 0.44 -12.07 4.25
CA GLY A 90 -0.06 -10.79 4.69
C GLY A 90 -0.99 -10.11 3.71
N VAL A 91 -1.71 -9.12 4.24
CA VAL A 91 -2.60 -8.24 3.50
C VAL A 91 -2.02 -6.84 3.55
N TYR A 92 -1.65 -6.32 2.38
CA TYR A 92 -1.01 -5.01 2.26
C TYR A 92 -1.99 -3.86 2.52
N TYR A 93 -1.51 -2.78 3.17
CA TYR A 93 -2.36 -1.63 3.54
C TYR A 93 -2.45 -0.56 2.46
N ASP A 94 -1.44 -0.49 1.61
CA ASP A 94 -1.36 0.39 0.46
C ASP A 94 -2.02 -0.27 -0.76
N VAL A 95 -1.80 0.29 -1.93
CA VAL A 95 -2.31 -0.24 -3.20
C VAL A 95 -1.13 -0.37 -4.17
N PRO A 96 -1.23 -1.26 -5.18
CA PRO A 96 -0.20 -1.38 -6.20
C PRO A 96 0.13 -0.02 -6.84
N LEU A 97 1.41 0.20 -7.16
CA LEU A 97 1.86 1.45 -7.79
C LEU A 97 1.12 1.75 -9.10
N LEU A 98 0.72 0.71 -9.85
CA LEU A 98 -0.09 0.89 -11.04
C LEU A 98 -1.43 1.56 -10.71
N ARG A 99 -2.14 1.11 -9.66
CA ARG A 99 -3.40 1.74 -9.23
C ARG A 99 -3.15 3.20 -8.81
N GLN A 100 -2.05 3.52 -8.14
CA GLN A 100 -1.69 4.90 -7.82
C GLN A 100 -1.46 5.76 -9.08
N ALA A 101 -0.73 5.24 -10.07
CA ALA A 101 -0.53 5.94 -11.34
C ALA A 101 -1.86 6.20 -12.06
N LEU A 102 -2.77 5.22 -12.05
CA LEU A 102 -4.10 5.34 -12.65
C LEU A 102 -5.00 6.31 -11.89
N ILE A 103 -4.85 6.45 -10.56
CA ILE A 103 -5.51 7.53 -9.80
C ILE A 103 -5.03 8.90 -10.33
N GLY A 104 -3.73 9.05 -10.57
CA GLY A 104 -3.18 10.25 -11.20
C GLY A 104 -3.77 10.54 -12.58
N LYS A 105 -3.88 9.52 -13.43
CA LYS A 105 -4.51 9.60 -14.76
C LYS A 105 -6.01 9.89 -14.69
N ALA A 106 -6.74 9.32 -13.74
CA ALA A 106 -8.15 9.60 -13.54
C ALA A 106 -8.40 11.05 -13.10
N ILE A 107 -7.48 11.63 -12.31
CA ILE A 107 -7.53 13.03 -11.89
C ILE A 107 -7.07 13.98 -13.01
N LEU A 108 -6.05 13.59 -13.78
CA LEU A 108 -5.52 14.33 -14.93
C LEU A 108 -5.63 13.49 -16.20
N PRO A 109 -6.81 13.42 -16.87
CA PRO A 109 -7.02 12.56 -18.03
C PRO A 109 -6.04 12.80 -19.19
N GLN A 110 -5.53 14.03 -19.31
CA GLN A 110 -4.57 14.44 -20.34
C GLN A 110 -3.11 14.11 -20.00
N ALA A 111 -2.83 13.64 -18.78
CA ALA A 111 -1.47 13.28 -18.39
C ALA A 111 -0.97 12.10 -19.23
N THR A 112 0.26 12.23 -19.72
CA THR A 112 0.98 11.20 -20.47
C THR A 112 2.29 10.82 -19.80
N ARG A 113 2.85 11.70 -18.96
CA ARG A 113 4.18 11.53 -18.37
C ARG A 113 4.16 11.53 -16.85
N ILE A 114 4.77 10.52 -16.25
CA ILE A 114 4.93 10.38 -14.80
C ILE A 114 6.39 10.61 -14.41
N ALA A 115 6.62 11.51 -13.46
CA ALA A 115 7.90 11.65 -12.80
C ALA A 115 7.98 10.70 -11.61
N LEU A 116 9.07 9.93 -11.52
CA LEU A 116 9.36 9.01 -10.41
C LEU A 116 10.67 9.41 -9.74
N LEU A 117 10.71 9.37 -8.41
CA LEU A 117 11.95 9.51 -7.64
C LEU A 117 12.27 8.18 -6.95
N ALA A 118 13.54 7.79 -7.01
CA ALA A 118 14.07 6.64 -6.28
C ALA A 118 15.48 6.91 -5.79
N THR A 119 15.87 6.21 -4.74
CA THR A 119 17.28 5.97 -4.42
C THR A 119 17.81 4.84 -5.30
N THR A 120 19.12 4.61 -5.30
CA THR A 120 19.68 3.43 -5.98
C THR A 120 19.11 2.11 -5.42
N SER A 121 18.81 2.05 -4.12
CA SER A 121 18.27 0.86 -3.46
C SER A 121 16.78 0.62 -3.69
N SER A 122 16.04 1.62 -4.18
CA SER A 122 14.59 1.55 -4.40
C SER A 122 14.20 1.68 -5.86
N ALA A 123 15.17 1.71 -6.78
CA ALA A 123 14.93 1.85 -8.21
C ALA A 123 14.06 0.70 -8.76
N GLU A 124 14.38 -0.53 -8.35
CA GLU A 124 13.68 -1.76 -8.77
C GLU A 124 12.19 -1.78 -8.39
N LEU A 125 11.76 -0.97 -7.41
CA LEU A 125 10.34 -0.86 -7.04
C LEU A 125 9.45 -0.42 -8.21
N TYR A 126 10.03 0.28 -9.19
CA TYR A 126 9.29 0.88 -10.29
C TYR A 126 9.37 0.09 -11.60
N ASP A 127 10.19 -0.96 -11.70
CA ASP A 127 10.43 -1.66 -12.97
C ASP A 127 9.13 -2.23 -13.53
N LEU A 128 8.41 -3.01 -12.71
CA LEU A 128 7.10 -3.56 -13.08
C LEU A 128 6.09 -2.47 -13.47
N LEU A 129 6.10 -1.33 -12.76
CA LEU A 129 5.23 -0.21 -13.09
C LEU A 129 5.56 0.34 -14.48
N ILE A 130 6.84 0.62 -14.75
CA ILE A 130 7.29 1.24 -16.00
C ILE A 130 6.89 0.39 -17.20
N ASP A 131 6.98 -0.93 -17.09
CA ASP A 131 6.58 -1.88 -18.14
C ASP A 131 5.06 -1.89 -18.39
N GLN A 132 4.25 -1.66 -17.35
CA GLN A 132 2.79 -1.67 -17.44
C GLN A 132 2.18 -0.37 -17.96
N LEU A 133 2.82 0.77 -17.69
CA LEU A 133 2.26 2.10 -18.00
C LEU A 133 1.90 2.36 -19.48
N PRO A 134 2.67 1.90 -20.48
CA PRO A 134 2.36 2.15 -21.89
C PRO A 134 0.96 1.67 -22.30
N GLN A 135 0.46 0.59 -21.69
CA GLN A 135 -0.88 0.05 -21.94
C GLN A 135 -2.01 1.04 -21.58
N TYR A 136 -1.70 2.01 -20.72
CA TYR A 136 -2.62 3.05 -20.23
C TYR A 136 -2.32 4.42 -20.85
N GLY A 137 -1.49 4.48 -21.90
CA GLY A 137 -1.08 5.73 -22.54
C GLY A 137 -0.25 6.62 -21.62
N LEU A 138 0.52 5.99 -20.73
CA LEU A 138 1.41 6.65 -19.78
C LEU A 138 2.84 6.18 -20.03
N GLU A 139 3.79 7.07 -19.84
CA GLU A 139 5.21 6.75 -19.76
C GLU A 139 5.76 7.33 -18.45
N ALA A 140 6.74 6.65 -17.86
CA ALA A 140 7.40 7.13 -16.66
C ALA A 140 8.89 7.30 -16.87
N ARG A 141 9.47 8.26 -16.15
CA ARG A 141 10.92 8.40 -16.07
C ARG A 141 11.36 8.43 -14.63
N LEU A 142 12.32 7.57 -14.32
CA LEU A 142 12.96 7.46 -13.03
C LEU A 142 14.11 8.47 -12.90
N PHE A 143 14.13 9.20 -11.79
CA PHE A 143 15.20 10.14 -11.45
C PHE A 143 15.83 9.73 -10.12
N ILE A 144 17.11 9.33 -10.18
CA ILE A 144 17.84 8.83 -9.02
C ILE A 144 18.29 9.98 -8.11
N VAL A 145 17.89 9.91 -6.84
CA VAL A 145 18.34 10.76 -5.74
C VAL A 145 19.50 10.07 -5.04
N LYS A 146 20.72 10.59 -5.22
CA LYS A 146 21.94 10.00 -4.63
C LYS A 146 22.07 10.27 -3.14
N ASP A 147 21.62 11.44 -2.69
CA ASP A 147 21.69 11.90 -1.30
C ASP A 147 20.68 13.05 -1.05
N ASP A 148 20.52 13.43 0.21
CA ASP A 148 19.62 14.49 0.66
C ASP A 148 19.87 15.85 -0.05
N LYS A 149 21.13 16.18 -0.37
CA LYS A 149 21.47 17.45 -1.04
C LYS A 149 21.03 17.43 -2.50
N GLN A 150 21.02 16.26 -3.13
CA GLN A 150 20.57 16.07 -4.50
C GLN A 150 19.05 15.93 -4.64
N LEU A 151 18.29 15.81 -3.55
CA LEU A 151 16.83 15.63 -3.60
C LEU A 151 16.13 16.76 -4.37
N ILE A 152 16.31 18.01 -3.95
CA ILE A 152 15.58 19.15 -4.56
C ILE A 152 16.03 19.43 -6.01
N PRO A 153 17.33 19.45 -6.34
CA PRO A 153 17.77 19.57 -7.74
C PRO A 153 17.21 18.45 -8.63
N THR A 154 17.14 17.22 -8.12
CA THR A 154 16.62 16.06 -8.87
C THR A 154 15.11 16.14 -9.04
N LEU A 155 14.38 16.49 -7.98
CA LEU A 155 12.94 16.74 -8.03
C LEU A 155 12.61 17.82 -9.06
N ILE A 156 13.38 18.91 -9.12
CA ILE A 156 13.17 19.97 -10.12
C ILE A 156 13.25 19.42 -11.55
N ARG A 157 14.26 18.59 -11.86
CA ARG A 157 14.39 17.94 -13.18
C ARG A 157 13.23 16.99 -13.44
N ALA A 158 12.82 16.23 -12.44
CA ALA A 158 11.71 15.28 -12.53
C ALA A 158 10.39 16.00 -12.86
N LEU A 159 10.08 17.09 -12.15
CA LEU A 159 8.87 17.89 -12.36
C LEU A 159 8.84 18.66 -13.68
N SER A 160 10.01 18.90 -14.29
CA SER A 160 10.10 19.44 -15.65
C SER A 160 9.76 18.40 -16.73
N TYR A 161 9.84 17.10 -16.41
CA TYR A 161 9.47 16.01 -17.30
C TYR A 161 8.01 15.57 -17.14
N GLY A 162 7.61 15.24 -15.91
CA GLY A 162 6.31 14.63 -15.64
C GLY A 162 5.18 15.64 -15.54
N ASP A 163 3.99 15.23 -15.97
CA ASP A 163 2.73 15.93 -15.74
C ASP A 163 2.34 15.86 -14.26
N PHE A 164 2.72 14.77 -13.59
CA PHE A 164 2.62 14.61 -12.15
C PHE A 164 3.77 13.80 -11.57
N LEU A 165 3.96 13.95 -10.25
CA LEU A 165 4.87 13.13 -9.46
C LEU A 165 4.08 11.97 -8.85
N LEU A 166 4.53 10.74 -9.09
CA LEU A 166 4.07 9.56 -8.37
C LEU A 166 5.11 9.20 -7.30
N ALA A 167 4.66 9.11 -6.05
CA ALA A 167 5.51 8.80 -4.91
C ALA A 167 5.26 7.36 -4.43
N ALA A 168 6.27 6.50 -4.53
CA ALA A 168 6.29 5.18 -3.91
C ALA A 168 6.59 5.27 -2.39
N PRO A 169 6.37 4.19 -1.61
CA PRO A 169 6.71 4.13 -0.18
C PRO A 169 8.22 4.07 0.12
N ASP A 170 9.02 4.94 -0.51
CA ASP A 170 10.46 5.07 -0.23
C ASP A 170 10.72 6.04 0.94
N SER A 171 11.02 5.49 2.12
CA SER A 171 11.26 6.27 3.33
C SER A 171 12.53 7.15 3.31
N ALA A 172 13.48 6.90 2.41
CA ALA A 172 14.65 7.76 2.26
C ALA A 172 14.27 9.08 1.55
N ILE A 173 13.29 9.05 0.66
CA ILE A 173 12.84 10.21 -0.13
C ILE A 173 11.61 10.85 0.49
N TYR A 174 10.60 10.04 0.82
CA TYR A 174 9.32 10.48 1.36
C TYR A 174 9.31 10.19 2.86
N ASN A 175 9.57 11.20 3.66
CA ASN A 175 9.55 11.13 5.12
C ASN A 175 9.18 12.50 5.73
N PRO A 176 8.92 12.58 7.05
CA PRO A 176 8.51 13.83 7.69
C PRO A 176 9.49 15.00 7.51
N ARG A 177 10.78 14.74 7.29
CA ARG A 177 11.80 15.78 7.09
C ARG A 177 11.74 16.37 5.67
N THR A 178 11.50 15.54 4.67
CA THR A 178 11.60 15.92 3.24
C THR A 178 10.26 16.26 2.61
N ILE A 179 9.15 15.68 3.08
CA ILE A 179 7.86 15.74 2.38
C ILE A 179 7.37 17.18 2.16
N LYS A 180 7.52 18.05 3.15
CA LYS A 180 7.12 19.46 3.03
C LYS A 180 7.85 20.16 1.89
N HIS A 181 9.16 19.92 1.76
CA HIS A 181 9.96 20.51 0.69
C HIS A 181 9.59 19.95 -0.69
N ILE A 182 9.29 18.66 -0.78
CA ILE A 182 8.82 18.02 -2.01
C ILE A 182 7.52 18.66 -2.49
N LEU A 183 6.52 18.73 -1.60
CA LEU A 183 5.20 19.27 -1.93
C LEU A 183 5.26 20.76 -2.33
N LEU A 184 5.98 21.58 -1.57
CA LEU A 184 6.16 23.00 -1.91
C LEU A 184 6.85 23.18 -3.27
N THR A 185 7.84 22.34 -3.59
CA THR A 185 8.54 22.41 -4.88
C THR A 185 7.65 21.98 -6.03
N ALA A 186 6.84 20.92 -5.84
CA ALA A 186 5.88 20.44 -6.82
C ALA A 186 4.80 21.50 -7.15
N TYR A 187 4.18 22.08 -6.12
CA TYR A 187 3.10 23.04 -6.32
C TYR A 187 3.57 24.40 -6.85
N ARG A 188 4.80 24.84 -6.53
CA ARG A 188 5.41 26.00 -7.20
C ARG A 188 5.59 25.82 -8.71
N ARG A 189 5.54 24.58 -9.19
CA ARG A 189 5.66 24.20 -10.61
C ARG A 189 4.34 23.73 -11.21
N ASN A 190 3.22 23.92 -10.52
CA ASN A 190 1.90 23.44 -10.94
C ASN A 190 1.91 21.94 -11.28
N ARG A 191 2.55 21.14 -10.43
CA ARG A 191 2.58 19.68 -10.54
C ARG A 191 1.91 19.05 -9.33
N ILE A 192 1.02 18.10 -9.58
CA ILE A 192 0.36 17.35 -8.52
C ILE A 192 1.30 16.25 -8.00
N VAL A 193 1.04 15.82 -6.77
CA VAL A 193 1.71 14.65 -6.18
C VAL A 193 0.66 13.62 -5.82
N ILE A 194 0.79 12.42 -6.39
CA ILE A 194 0.07 11.23 -5.94
C ILE A 194 0.96 10.55 -4.89
N GLY A 195 0.51 10.61 -3.65
CA GLY A 195 1.27 10.16 -2.48
C GLY A 195 1.21 8.64 -2.28
N PRO A 196 2.12 8.08 -1.48
CA PRO A 196 2.15 6.63 -1.22
C PRO A 196 1.08 6.17 -0.22
N SER A 197 0.53 7.08 0.61
CA SER A 197 -0.50 6.73 1.58
C SER A 197 -1.37 7.92 2.00
N GLN A 198 -2.46 7.64 2.74
CA GLN A 198 -3.34 8.68 3.30
C GLN A 198 -2.62 9.68 4.20
N ALA A 199 -1.55 9.25 4.90
CA ALA A 199 -0.74 10.15 5.73
C ALA A 199 -0.11 11.28 4.89
N TYR A 200 0.25 10.98 3.65
CA TYR A 200 0.81 11.96 2.72
C TYR A 200 -0.24 12.91 2.16
N VAL A 201 -1.49 12.46 1.97
CA VAL A 201 -2.60 13.34 1.61
C VAL A 201 -2.87 14.37 2.71
N LYS A 202 -2.83 13.93 3.98
CA LYS A 202 -2.87 14.82 5.16
C LYS A 202 -1.69 15.78 5.21
N ALA A 203 -0.50 15.34 4.78
CA ALA A 203 0.69 16.19 4.68
C ALA A 203 0.64 17.18 3.50
N GLY A 204 -0.29 16.99 2.56
CA GLY A 204 -0.53 17.91 1.44
C GLY A 204 -0.34 17.31 0.06
N ALA A 205 -0.14 15.99 -0.11
CA ALA A 205 -0.25 15.34 -1.42
C ALA A 205 -1.71 15.47 -1.94
N LEU A 206 -1.90 15.46 -3.27
CA LEU A 206 -3.23 15.66 -3.85
C LEU A 206 -4.14 14.45 -3.58
N ALA A 207 -3.62 13.24 -3.80
CA ALA A 207 -4.41 12.03 -3.61
C ALA A 207 -3.51 10.82 -3.28
N SER A 208 -4.12 9.76 -2.75
CA SER A 208 -3.51 8.44 -2.59
C SER A 208 -4.60 7.38 -2.54
N GLY A 209 -4.35 6.23 -3.13
CA GLY A 209 -5.09 5.00 -2.86
C GLY A 209 -4.76 4.43 -1.48
N TYR A 210 -5.67 3.65 -0.93
CA TYR A 210 -5.48 2.87 0.29
C TYR A 210 -6.45 1.68 0.32
N ALA A 211 -6.05 0.60 1.01
CA ALA A 211 -6.94 -0.51 1.30
C ALA A 211 -7.81 -0.17 2.53
N PRO A 212 -9.16 -0.15 2.43
CA PRO A 212 -10.01 0.08 3.58
C PRO A 212 -10.04 -1.16 4.50
N PHE A 213 -10.16 -0.94 5.82
CA PHE A 213 -10.12 -2.05 6.79
C PHE A 213 -11.10 -3.19 6.49
N PRO A 214 -12.37 -2.96 6.10
CA PRO A 214 -13.28 -4.04 5.73
C PRO A 214 -12.69 -4.98 4.65
N ALA A 215 -12.16 -4.43 3.56
CA ALA A 215 -11.54 -5.20 2.47
C ALA A 215 -10.30 -5.97 2.96
N MET A 216 -9.48 -5.34 3.80
CA MET A 216 -8.31 -6.02 4.37
C MET A 216 -8.70 -7.20 5.26
N THR A 217 -9.75 -7.04 6.08
CA THR A 217 -10.21 -8.09 7.00
C THR A 217 -11.00 -9.19 6.30
N GLU A 218 -11.63 -8.90 5.17
CA GLU A 218 -12.30 -9.89 4.32
C GLU A 218 -11.26 -10.82 3.70
N MET A 219 -10.28 -10.25 3.00
CA MET A 219 -9.16 -11.00 2.45
C MET A 219 -8.37 -11.78 3.51
N ALA A 220 -8.16 -11.18 4.70
CA ALA A 220 -7.51 -11.88 5.80
C ALA A 220 -8.33 -13.08 6.31
N ALA A 221 -9.66 -13.00 6.29
CA ALA A 221 -10.52 -14.12 6.64
C ALA A 221 -10.40 -15.23 5.58
N ASP A 222 -10.39 -14.89 4.29
CA ASP A 222 -10.19 -15.86 3.20
C ASP A 222 -8.85 -16.59 3.33
N TYR A 223 -7.77 -15.86 3.62
CA TYR A 223 -6.44 -16.44 3.82
C TYR A 223 -6.41 -17.37 5.03
N LEU A 224 -7.14 -17.02 6.10
CA LEU A 224 -7.30 -17.90 7.25
C LEU A 224 -8.09 -19.15 6.86
N HIS A 225 -9.20 -19.03 6.12
CA HIS A 225 -10.00 -20.15 5.62
C HIS A 225 -9.12 -21.13 4.82
N GLU A 226 -8.36 -20.62 3.86
CA GLU A 226 -7.42 -21.43 3.07
C GLU A 226 -6.37 -22.13 3.95
N PHE A 227 -5.80 -21.41 4.94
CA PHE A 227 -4.85 -21.99 5.89
C PHE A 227 -5.47 -23.12 6.71
N PHE A 228 -6.75 -23.01 7.09
CA PHE A 228 -7.42 -24.06 7.84
C PHE A 228 -7.70 -25.31 7.01
N GLU A 229 -7.86 -25.17 5.70
CA GLU A 229 -8.10 -26.29 4.78
C GLU A 229 -6.80 -26.97 4.36
N THR A 230 -5.76 -26.17 4.07
CA THR A 230 -4.52 -26.65 3.43
C THR A 230 -3.34 -26.75 4.40
N GLY A 231 -3.40 -26.06 5.54
CA GLY A 231 -2.27 -25.85 6.44
C GLY A 231 -1.23 -24.86 5.95
N GLN A 232 -1.50 -24.14 4.84
CA GLN A 232 -0.61 -23.16 4.24
C GLN A 232 -1.35 -21.87 3.89
N PHE A 233 -0.68 -20.73 4.08
CA PHE A 233 -1.22 -19.46 3.61
C PHE A 233 -0.90 -19.26 2.13
N PRO A 234 -1.78 -18.58 1.37
CA PRO A 234 -1.42 -18.04 0.07
C PRO A 234 -0.33 -16.97 0.21
N GLY A 235 0.29 -16.58 -0.90
CA GLY A 235 1.26 -15.49 -0.92
C GLY A 235 0.64 -14.17 -0.42
N PRO A 236 1.44 -13.24 0.15
CA PRO A 236 0.92 -11.95 0.55
C PRO A 236 0.50 -11.11 -0.67
N ASP A 237 -0.61 -10.39 -0.56
CA ASP A 237 -1.13 -9.59 -1.68
C ASP A 237 -1.97 -8.39 -1.20
N TYR A 238 -2.36 -7.56 -2.16
CA TYR A 238 -3.20 -6.38 -1.99
C TYR A 238 -4.69 -6.75 -2.08
N PRO A 239 -5.55 -6.14 -1.25
CA PRO A 239 -6.99 -6.25 -1.46
C PRO A 239 -7.41 -5.78 -2.85
N ALA A 240 -8.37 -6.49 -3.45
CA ALA A 240 -8.97 -6.09 -4.72
C ALA A 240 -9.65 -4.71 -4.59
N ASP A 241 -10.44 -4.55 -3.53
CA ASP A 241 -11.11 -3.30 -3.21
C ASP A 241 -10.18 -2.28 -2.58
N PHE A 242 -10.23 -1.07 -3.11
CA PHE A 242 -9.48 0.06 -2.59
C PHE A 242 -10.32 1.33 -2.62
N LYS A 243 -9.87 2.34 -1.86
CA LYS A 243 -10.47 3.67 -1.84
C LYS A 243 -9.40 4.72 -2.12
N VAL A 244 -9.86 5.92 -2.47
CA VAL A 244 -9.00 7.08 -2.73
C VAL A 244 -9.24 8.13 -1.65
N GLU A 245 -8.16 8.64 -1.08
CA GLU A 245 -8.17 9.84 -0.26
C GLU A 245 -7.73 11.04 -1.10
N ILE A 246 -8.40 12.19 -0.95
CA ILE A 246 -8.13 13.40 -1.74
C ILE A 246 -7.94 14.61 -0.82
N ASN A 247 -7.03 15.50 -1.20
CA ASN A 247 -6.87 16.79 -0.57
C ASN A 247 -7.62 17.86 -1.39
N GLN A 248 -8.86 18.14 -0.97
CA GLN A 248 -9.71 19.10 -1.66
C GLN A 248 -9.13 20.53 -1.65
N GLN A 249 -8.36 20.89 -0.62
CA GLN A 249 -7.75 22.21 -0.51
C GLN A 249 -6.67 22.40 -1.58
N VAL A 250 -5.81 21.40 -1.77
CA VAL A 250 -4.78 21.39 -2.81
C VAL A 250 -5.40 21.39 -4.20
N ALA A 251 -6.46 20.61 -4.41
CA ALA A 251 -7.17 20.60 -5.69
C ALA A 251 -7.69 21.98 -6.08
N ARG A 252 -8.30 22.69 -5.11
CA ARG A 252 -8.79 24.06 -5.30
C ARG A 252 -7.66 25.04 -5.59
N SER A 253 -6.53 24.95 -4.87
CA SER A 253 -5.40 25.87 -5.09
C SER A 253 -4.71 25.68 -6.44
N LEU A 254 -4.82 24.49 -7.03
CA LEU A 254 -4.30 24.17 -8.36
C LEU A 254 -5.36 24.28 -9.47
N ASN A 255 -6.59 24.72 -9.15
CA ASN A 255 -7.73 24.78 -10.08
C ASN A 255 -8.01 23.46 -10.80
N ILE A 256 -7.89 22.33 -10.08
CA ILE A 256 -8.15 21.00 -10.62
C ILE A 256 -9.60 20.63 -10.32
N PRO A 257 -10.46 20.42 -11.35
CA PRO A 257 -11.81 19.94 -11.15
C PRO A 257 -11.75 18.46 -10.74
N LEU A 258 -11.92 18.19 -9.44
CA LEU A 258 -12.00 16.82 -8.94
C LEU A 258 -13.43 16.28 -9.01
N GLY A 259 -13.57 15.07 -9.56
CA GLY A 259 -14.73 14.23 -9.32
C GLY A 259 -14.78 13.72 -7.87
N SER A 260 -15.86 13.02 -7.52
CA SER A 260 -15.97 12.34 -6.24
C SER A 260 -14.92 11.22 -6.10
N LYS A 261 -14.61 10.83 -4.86
CA LYS A 261 -13.67 9.72 -4.60
C LYS A 261 -14.13 8.44 -5.31
N GLU A 262 -15.43 8.19 -5.31
CA GLU A 262 -16.07 7.04 -5.95
C GLU A 262 -15.97 7.10 -7.47
N GLN A 263 -16.10 8.29 -8.06
CA GLN A 263 -15.90 8.47 -9.50
C GLN A 263 -14.44 8.17 -9.91
N ILE A 264 -13.47 8.61 -9.11
CA ILE A 264 -12.04 8.31 -9.36
C ILE A 264 -11.80 6.80 -9.30
N VAL A 265 -12.31 6.12 -8.26
CA VAL A 265 -12.19 4.66 -8.13
C VAL A 265 -12.80 3.94 -9.33
N LYS A 266 -14.03 4.31 -9.73
CA LYS A 266 -14.69 3.73 -10.90
C LYS A 266 -13.89 3.94 -12.19
N SER A 267 -13.36 5.14 -12.42
CA SER A 267 -12.52 5.41 -13.58
C SER A 267 -11.27 4.52 -13.61
N VAL A 268 -10.63 4.30 -12.47
CA VAL A 268 -9.47 3.39 -12.36
C VAL A 268 -9.88 1.94 -12.65
N GLN A 269 -11.00 1.46 -12.10
CA GLN A 269 -11.51 0.12 -12.36
C GLN A 269 -11.82 -0.07 -13.85
N SER A 270 -12.52 0.86 -14.49
CA SER A 270 -12.80 0.80 -15.93
C SER A 270 -11.53 0.83 -16.79
N LEU A 271 -10.49 1.57 -16.40
CA LEU A 271 -9.20 1.54 -17.10
C LEU A 271 -8.54 0.16 -17.03
N ILE A 272 -8.65 -0.53 -15.89
CA ILE A 272 -8.09 -1.88 -15.70
C ILE A 272 -8.92 -2.92 -16.47
N GLU A 273 -10.25 -2.89 -16.35
CA GLU A 273 -11.18 -3.85 -16.98
C GLU A 273 -11.14 -3.77 -18.52
N ASN A 274 -11.15 -2.56 -19.09
CA ASN A 274 -11.14 -2.36 -20.54
C ASN A 274 -9.88 -2.89 -21.24
N LYS A 275 -8.83 -3.22 -20.47
CA LYS A 275 -7.58 -3.78 -20.98
C LYS A 275 -7.34 -5.22 -20.55
N GLY A 276 -7.88 -5.65 -19.41
CA GLY A 276 -7.92 -7.07 -19.04
C GLY A 276 -8.66 -7.94 -20.07
N GLY A 277 -9.65 -7.37 -20.78
CA GLY A 277 -10.36 -8.06 -21.87
C GLY A 277 -9.70 -7.99 -23.26
N GLN A 278 -8.58 -7.28 -23.43
CA GLN A 278 -7.86 -7.18 -24.71
C GLN A 278 -6.57 -8.03 -24.75
N GLY A 279 -6.30 -8.82 -23.69
CA GLY A 279 -5.13 -9.68 -23.57
C GLY A 279 -5.36 -11.15 -23.93
N ASP A 280 -6.60 -11.55 -24.24
CA ASP A 280 -7.01 -12.93 -24.54
C ASP A 280 -7.46 -13.15 -26.01
N GLU A 281 -7.17 -12.21 -26.92
CA GLU A 281 -7.30 -12.37 -28.39
C GLU A 281 -5.94 -12.33 -29.09
#